data_AF-A0A081GP45-F1
#
_entry.id   AF-A0A081GP45-F1
#
_cell.length_a   1.000
_cell.length_b   1.000
_cell.length_c   1.000
_cell.angle_alpha   90.00
_cell.angle_beta   90.00
_cell.angle_gamma   90.00
#
_symmetry.space_group_name_H-M   'P 1'
#
loop_
_entity.id
_entity.type
_entity.pdbx_description
1 polymer ?
#
loop_
_entity_poly.entity_id
_entity_poly.type
_entity_poly.pdbx_seq_one_letter_code
_entity_poly.pdbx_strand_id
1 'polypeptide(L)'
;MRRYIDQFEKRVDPRGRTYYWLAGEVVDDLEGTGAGPADWPTDVAWVQQGGPSLTPLQPELFWRGAIASLPAVEALGRSDQLLR
;
A
#
# COMPACT_ATOMS: atom_id res chain seq x y z
N MET A 1 -1.62 8.80 0.41
CA MET A 1 -0.96 7.52 0.69
C MET A 1 0.20 7.33 -0.26
N ARG A 2 1.33 6.76 0.16
CA ARG A 2 2.43 6.42 -0.77
C ARG A 2 2.31 4.96 -1.19
N ARG A 3 2.27 4.70 -2.50
CA ARG A 3 2.25 3.34 -3.06
C ARG A 3 3.53 3.14 -3.87
N TYR A 4 4.03 1.92 -3.88
CA TYR A 4 5.16 1.52 -4.71
C TYR A 4 4.66 0.52 -5.75
N ILE A 5 5.02 0.73 -7.02
CA ILE A 5 4.83 -0.28 -8.06
C ILE A 5 6.04 -1.19 -8.01
N ASP A 6 5.84 -2.47 -7.69
CA ASP A 6 6.91 -3.45 -7.64
C ASP A 6 7.45 -3.73 -9.05
N GLN A 7 8.65 -3.22 -9.37
CA GLN A 7 9.44 -3.61 -10.53
C GLN A 7 10.54 -4.55 -10.08
N PHE A 8 10.41 -5.84 -10.40
CA PHE A 8 11.46 -6.82 -10.12
C PHE A 8 12.51 -6.81 -11.23
N GLU A 9 13.73 -6.38 -10.91
CA GLU A 9 14.86 -6.45 -11.83
C GLU A 9 15.68 -7.73 -11.57
N LYS A 10 15.72 -8.62 -12.56
CA LYS A 10 16.50 -9.87 -12.49
C LYS A 10 17.98 -9.61 -12.73
N ARG A 11 18.84 -10.12 -11.84
CA ARG A 11 20.31 -10.04 -11.94
C ARG A 11 20.97 -11.39 -11.62
N VAL A 12 22.27 -11.49 -11.91
CA VAL A 12 23.09 -12.69 -11.66
C VAL A 12 24.31 -12.30 -10.83
N ASP A 13 24.56 -13.00 -9.72
CA ASP A 13 25.73 -12.76 -8.88
C ASP A 13 27.01 -13.35 -9.51
N PRO A 14 28.22 -12.98 -9.06
CA PRO A 14 29.47 -13.55 -9.59
C PRO A 14 29.63 -15.07 -9.44
N ARG A 15 28.76 -15.74 -8.67
CA ARG A 15 28.71 -17.19 -8.48
C ARG A 15 27.67 -17.85 -9.39
N GLY A 16 27.04 -17.10 -10.29
CA GLY A 16 26.02 -17.60 -11.23
C GLY A 16 24.61 -17.73 -10.63
N ARG A 17 24.35 -17.23 -9.42
CA ARG A 17 23.04 -17.33 -8.78
C ARG A 17 22.16 -16.15 -9.17
N THR A 18 20.91 -16.44 -9.54
CA THR A 18 19.92 -15.41 -9.86
C THR A 18 19.43 -14.75 -8.57
N TYR A 19 19.29 -13.43 -8.60
CA TYR A 19 18.65 -12.64 -7.55
C TYR A 19 17.81 -11.53 -8.17
N TYR A 20 16.88 -10.98 -7.40
CA TYR A 20 15.95 -9.95 -7.86
C TYR A 20 16.10 -8.71 -6.99
N TRP A 21 16.20 -7.56 -7.63
CA TRP A 21 16.06 -6.28 -6.96
C TRP A 21 14.62 -5.83 -7.06
N LEU A 22 14.04 -5.46 -5.92
CA LEU A 22 12.79 -4.73 -5.89
C LEU A 22 13.11 -3.25 -6.14
N ALA A 23 12.96 -2.79 -7.37
CA ALA A 23 12.91 -1.39 -7.70
C ALA A 23 11.45 -0.94 -7.62
N GLY A 24 11.20 0.24 -7.05
CA GLY A 24 9.85 0.78 -6.94
C GLY A 24 9.83 2.22 -7.43
N GLU A 25 8.94 2.52 -8.37
CA GLU A 25 8.56 3.91 -8.60
C GLU A 25 7.59 4.35 -7.52
N VAL A 26 7.84 5.54 -7.00
CA VAL A 26 6.98 6.19 -6.02
C VAL A 26 5.74 6.69 -6.74
N VAL A 27 4.58 6.14 -6.37
CA VAL A 27 3.29 6.71 -6.73
C VAL A 27 2.78 7.44 -5.50
N ASP A 28 2.90 8.76 -5.53
CA ASP A 28 2.28 9.63 -4.52
C ASP A 28 0.78 9.71 -4.85
N ASP A 29 -0.04 8.98 -4.10
CA ASP A 29 -1.49 9.14 -4.14
C ASP A 29 -1.86 10.27 -3.17
N LEU A 30 -1.91 11.49 -3.70
CA LEU A 30 -2.23 12.71 -2.94
C LEU A 30 -3.73 12.86 -2.66
N GLU A 31 -4.59 12.09 -3.34
CA GLU A 31 -6.05 12.15 -3.22
C GLU A 31 -6.61 11.07 -2.28
N GLY A 32 -5.83 10.04 -1.94
CA GLY A 32 -6.27 8.97 -1.06
C GLY A 32 -6.63 9.46 0.35
N THR A 33 -7.88 9.29 0.76
CA THR A 33 -8.32 9.56 2.13
C THR A 33 -7.69 8.56 3.10
N GLY A 34 -6.96 9.03 4.10
CA GLY A 34 -6.52 8.18 5.21
C GLY A 34 -7.69 7.77 6.10
N ALA A 35 -7.42 6.98 7.15
CA ALA A 35 -8.44 6.64 8.16
C ALA A 35 -8.83 7.82 9.08
N GLY A 36 -8.31 9.02 8.82
CA GLY A 36 -8.63 10.25 9.53
C GLY A 36 -9.85 10.96 8.96
N PRO A 37 -10.17 12.16 9.47
CA PRO A 37 -11.21 13.01 8.89
C PRO A 37 -11.02 13.20 7.38
N ALA A 38 -12.12 13.15 6.62
CA ALA A 38 -12.07 13.18 5.16
C ALA A 38 -11.50 14.49 4.59
N ASP A 39 -11.56 15.57 5.36
CA ASP A 39 -11.04 16.90 5.05
C ASP A 39 -9.56 17.08 5.43
N TRP A 40 -8.95 16.11 6.11
CA TRP A 40 -7.55 16.21 6.49
C TRP A 40 -6.62 15.78 5.35
N PRO A 41 -5.52 16.53 5.13
CA PRO A 41 -4.50 16.11 4.17
C PRO A 41 -3.83 14.83 4.63
N THR A 42 -3.36 14.04 3.66
CA THR A 42 -2.51 12.89 3.96
C THR A 42 -1.19 13.32 4.59
N ASP A 43 -0.52 12.39 5.27
CA ASP A 43 0.83 12.57 5.77
C ASP A 43 1.82 13.02 4.69
N VAL A 44 1.76 12.39 3.51
CA VAL A 44 2.56 12.76 2.32
C VAL A 44 2.28 14.19 1.89
N ALA A 45 1.00 14.56 1.75
CA ALA A 45 0.61 15.91 1.32
C ALA A 45 1.04 16.98 2.34
N TRP A 46 0.99 16.66 3.65
CA TRP A 46 1.41 17.58 4.71
C TRP A 46 2.94 17.77 4.75
N VAL A 47 3.71 16.70 4.59
CA VAL A 47 5.18 16.77 4.53
C VAL A 47 5.64 17.55 3.30
N GLN A 48 4.97 17.40 2.15
CA GLN A 48 5.28 18.18 0.94
C GLN A 48 5.09 19.70 1.15
N GLN A 49 4.21 20.12 2.07
CA GLN A 49 4.02 21.52 2.44
C GLN A 49 5.07 22.04 3.44
N GLY A 50 6.06 21.20 3.81
CA GLY A 50 7.14 21.55 4.72
C GLY A 50 6.80 21.43 6.21
N GLY A 51 5.65 20.82 6.54
CA GLY A 51 5.22 20.61 7.91
C GLY A 51 5.59 19.22 8.47
N PRO A 52 5.81 19.09 9.80
CA PRO A 52 5.91 17.77 10.42
C PRO A 52 4.55 17.07 10.44
N SER A 53 4.52 15.76 10.17
CA SER A 53 3.30 14.94 10.20
C SER A 53 3.33 13.96 11.38
N LEU A 54 2.19 13.80 12.06
CA LEU A 54 1.98 12.84 13.13
C LEU A 54 0.73 12.01 12.81
N THR A 55 0.92 10.72 12.55
CA THR A 55 -0.15 9.77 12.20
C THR A 55 -0.31 8.74 13.32
N PRO A 56 -1.36 8.81 14.16
CA PRO A 56 -1.64 7.76 15.14
C PRO A 56 -2.00 6.45 14.43
N LEU A 57 -1.17 5.43 14.59
CA LEU A 57 -1.40 4.12 14.01
C LEU A 57 -2.14 3.21 15.01
N GLN A 58 -3.06 2.42 14.49
CA GLN A 58 -3.73 1.35 15.24
C GLN A 58 -3.05 0.01 14.91
N PRO A 59 -2.78 -0.86 15.89
CA PRO A 59 -2.15 -2.15 15.63
C PRO A 59 -3.12 -3.15 14.98
N GLU A 60 -4.44 -2.96 15.14
CA GLU A 60 -5.45 -3.81 14.52
C GLU A 60 -5.79 -3.36 13.09
N LEU A 61 -5.83 -4.32 12.16
CA LEU A 61 -6.17 -4.12 10.75
C LEU A 61 -7.60 -4.61 10.40
N PHE A 62 -8.50 -4.65 11.37
CA PHE A 62 -9.86 -5.13 11.15
C PHE A 62 -10.67 -4.18 10.26
N TRP A 63 -11.48 -4.74 9.36
CA TRP A 63 -12.51 -3.97 8.66
C TRP A 63 -13.52 -3.42 9.66
N ARG A 64 -13.67 -2.09 9.70
CA ARG A 64 -14.61 -1.41 10.63
C ARG A 64 -15.90 -0.92 9.95
N GLY A 65 -16.03 -1.09 8.63
CA GLY A 65 -17.24 -0.75 7.88
C GLY A 65 -18.34 -1.80 8.03
N ALA A 66 -19.49 -1.56 7.39
CA ALA A 66 -20.56 -2.56 7.35
C ALA A 66 -20.08 -3.81 6.58
N ILE A 67 -20.46 -5.00 7.04
CA ILE A 67 -20.17 -6.26 6.32
C ILE A 67 -20.77 -6.22 4.91
N ALA A 68 -21.95 -5.60 4.74
CA ALA A 68 -22.61 -5.45 3.45
C ALA A 68 -21.83 -4.56 2.45
N SER A 69 -20.87 -3.76 2.93
CA SER A 69 -19.99 -2.94 2.07
C SER A 69 -18.69 -3.64 1.69
N LEU A 70 -18.47 -4.87 2.16
CA LEU A 70 -17.32 -5.65 1.73
C LEU A 70 -17.46 -6.01 0.24
N PRO A 71 -16.35 -5.97 -0.52
CA PRO A 71 -16.36 -6.47 -1.88
C PRO A 71 -16.73 -7.96 -1.89
N ALA A 72 -17.40 -8.39 -2.96
CA ALA A 72 -17.64 -9.80 -3.21
C ALA A 72 -16.30 -10.55 -3.24
N VAL A 73 -16.28 -11.81 -2.77
CA VAL A 73 -15.04 -12.60 -2.66
C VAL A 73 -14.36 -12.76 -4.02
N GLU A 74 -15.17 -12.83 -5.09
CA GLU A 74 -14.72 -12.92 -6.47
C GLU A 74 -13.93 -11.68 -6.94
N ALA A 75 -14.14 -10.53 -6.29
CA ALA A 75 -13.43 -9.29 -6.58
C ALA A 75 -12.07 -9.17 -5.85
N LEU A 76 -11.78 -10.05 -4.89
CA LEU A 76 -10.57 -10.00 -4.06
C LEU A 76 -9.36 -10.74 -4.67
N GLY A 77 -9.51 -11.40 -5.82
CA GLY A 77 -8.43 -12.10 -6.51
C GLY A 77 -8.82 -13.52 -6.92
N ARG A 78 -7.91 -14.23 -7.61
CA ARG A 78 -8.19 -15.56 -8.16
C ARG A 78 -8.54 -16.54 -7.03
N SER A 79 -9.63 -17.27 -7.22
CA SER A 79 -10.21 -18.22 -6.27
C SER A 79 -9.29 -19.40 -5.89
N ASP A 80 -8.18 -19.58 -6.61
CA ASP A 80 -7.23 -20.70 -6.45
C ASP A 80 -6.22 -20.53 -5.31
N GLN A 81 -6.10 -19.33 -4.72
CA GLN A 81 -5.16 -19.06 -3.62
C GLN A 81 -5.80 -18.96 -2.23
N LEU A 82 -7.13 -18.97 -2.12
CA LEU A 82 -7.84 -18.71 -0.86
C LEU A 82 -8.16 -19.97 -0.03
N LEU A 83 -7.79 -21.17 -0.51
CA LEU A 83 -7.97 -22.44 0.21
C LEU A 83 -6.66 -23.24 0.20
N ARG A 84 -5.76 -22.91 1.12
CA ARG A 84 -4.73 -23.82 1.66
C ARG A 84 -4.52 -23.55 3.14
#